data_AF-A0A2H6EIT3-F1
#
_entry.id   AF-A0A2H6EIT3-F1
#
_cell.length_a   1.000
_cell.length_b   1.000
_cell.length_c   1.000
_cell.angle_alpha   90.00
_cell.angle_beta   90.00
_cell.angle_gamma   90.00
#
_symmetry.space_group_name_H-M   'P 1'
#
loop_
_entity.id
_entity.type
_entity.pdbx_description
1 polymer ?
#
loop_
_entity_poly.entity_id
_entity_poly.type
_entity_poly.pdbx_seq_one_letter_code
_entity_poly.pdbx_strand_id
1 'polypeptide(L)'
;MKYYSLPKRKLYQCKKCGYQSSITANTIFHRTRTPLRKWFWAIYLLTNNKNGISALQLQKQLSIKSYQTAWTMFHKIRSAMIKRNKRYKLSGLIELDEAYFGQKKTVR
;
A
#
# COMPACT_ATOMS: atom_id res chain seq x y z
N MET A 1 13.94 23.56 7.73
CA MET A 1 13.11 23.10 8.88
C MET A 1 13.97 22.15 9.73
N LYS A 2 14.32 22.49 10.98
CA LYS A 2 15.26 21.70 11.81
C LYS A 2 14.48 20.73 12.70
N TYR A 3 14.83 19.44 12.64
CA TYR A 3 14.25 18.37 13.45
C TYR A 3 15.35 17.66 14.24
N TYR A 4 15.00 17.08 15.39
CA TYR A 4 15.87 16.18 16.14
C TYR A 4 15.14 14.88 16.50
N SER A 5 15.90 13.79 16.63
CA SER A 5 15.34 12.46 16.89
C SER A 5 15.10 12.24 18.39
N LEU A 6 13.99 11.59 18.70
CA LEU A 6 13.62 11.10 20.03
C LEU A 6 13.77 9.57 20.03
N PRO A 7 14.97 9.02 20.27
CA PRO A 7 15.26 7.61 20.04
C PRO A 7 14.37 6.66 20.84
N LYS A 8 14.05 7.00 22.11
CA LYS A 8 13.14 6.19 22.95
C LYS A 8 11.77 5.96 22.33
N ARG A 9 11.25 6.91 21.56
CA ARG A 9 9.90 6.85 20.95
C ARG A 9 9.92 6.64 19.43
N LYS A 10 11.11 6.63 18.80
CA LYS A 10 11.27 6.61 17.33
C LYS A 10 10.49 7.73 16.62
N LEU A 11 10.44 8.91 17.25
CA LEU A 11 9.78 10.10 16.73
C LEU A 11 10.80 11.18 16.39
N TYR A 12 10.40 12.13 15.56
CA TYR A 12 11.13 13.34 15.24
C TYR A 12 10.36 14.53 15.77
N GLN A 13 11.05 15.43 16.47
CA GLN A 13 10.45 16.64 17.01
C GLN A 13 10.94 17.88 16.27
N CYS A 14 10.00 18.73 15.88
CA CYS A 14 10.29 20.03 15.28
C CYS A 14 10.90 20.97 16.33
N LYS A 15 12.05 21.58 16.02
CA LYS A 15 12.71 22.52 16.94
C LYS A 15 11.92 23.83 17.12
N LYS A 16 11.10 24.23 16.15
CA LYS A 16 10.37 25.51 16.15
C LYS A 16 9.04 25.45 16.92
N CYS A 17 8.26 24.38 16.72
CA CYS A 17 6.89 24.28 17.25
C CYS A 17 6.64 23.09 18.18
N GLY A 18 7.65 22.26 18.45
CA GLY A 18 7.52 21.09 19.33
C GLY A 18 6.69 19.92 18.74
N TYR A 19 6.12 20.07 17.53
CA TYR A 19 5.35 19.01 16.89
C TYR A 19 6.18 17.73 16.70
N GLN A 20 5.59 16.58 17.05
CA GLN A 20 6.21 15.26 16.94
C GLN A 20 5.58 14.45 15.81
N SER A 21 6.43 13.80 15.00
CA SER A 21 5.99 12.95 13.89
C SER A 21 6.87 11.71 13.78
N SER A 22 6.30 10.57 13.39
CA SER A 22 7.09 9.41 12.95
C SER A 22 7.47 9.56 11.47
N ILE A 23 8.50 8.83 11.03
CA ILE A 23 8.85 8.74 9.59
C ILE A 23 7.70 8.16 8.77
N THR A 24 6.92 7.27 9.37
CA THR A 24 5.78 6.62 8.73
C THR A 24 4.52 7.50 8.73
N ALA A 25 4.54 8.66 9.40
CA ALA A 25 3.38 9.54 9.49
C ALA A 25 2.95 10.04 8.11
N ASN A 26 1.64 10.12 7.87
CA ASN A 26 1.07 10.58 6.59
C ASN A 26 1.52 9.78 5.34
N THR A 27 2.04 8.57 5.53
CA THR A 27 2.36 7.63 4.44
C THR A 27 1.41 6.43 4.44
N ILE A 28 1.54 5.55 3.45
CA ILE A 28 0.86 4.25 3.48
C ILE A 28 1.21 3.41 4.74
N PHE A 29 2.37 3.67 5.35
CA PHE A 29 2.84 3.01 6.56
C PHE A 29 2.30 3.64 7.85
N HIS A 30 1.41 4.64 7.76
CA HIS A 30 0.89 5.33 8.94
C HIS A 30 0.22 4.36 9.93
N ARG A 31 0.57 4.53 11.21
CA ARG A 31 0.12 3.71 12.36
C ARG A 31 0.36 2.20 12.18
N THR A 32 1.33 1.81 11.37
CA THR A 32 1.63 0.39 11.20
C THR A 32 2.37 -0.17 12.42
N ARG A 33 1.99 -1.39 12.80
CA ARG A 33 2.73 -2.22 13.77
C ARG A 33 3.50 -3.34 13.07
N THR A 34 3.32 -3.51 11.76
CA THR A 34 4.07 -4.51 10.98
C THR A 34 5.43 -3.96 10.56
N PRO A 35 6.50 -4.77 10.61
CA PRO A 35 7.82 -4.34 10.16
C PRO A 35 7.80 -3.85 8.72
N LEU A 36 8.51 -2.75 8.42
CA LEU A 36 8.59 -2.18 7.07
C LEU A 36 9.12 -3.16 6.03
N ARG A 37 9.98 -4.10 6.43
CA ARG A 37 10.44 -5.18 5.54
C ARG A 37 9.28 -5.99 4.96
N LYS A 38 8.25 -6.30 5.76
CA LYS A 38 7.04 -7.00 5.27
C LYS A 38 6.22 -6.11 4.34
N TRP A 39 6.21 -4.80 4.58
CA TRP A 39 5.55 -3.85 3.67
C TRP A 39 6.22 -3.77 2.30
N PHE A 40 7.56 -3.72 2.25
CA PHE A 40 8.28 -3.70 0.99
C PHE A 40 8.08 -4.99 0.20
N TRP A 41 8.11 -6.15 0.88
CA TRP A 41 7.74 -7.41 0.25
C TRP A 41 6.28 -7.43 -0.22
N ALA A 42 5.34 -6.87 0.55
CA ALA A 42 3.96 -6.76 0.12
C ALA A 42 3.81 -5.95 -1.16
N ILE A 43 4.50 -4.80 -1.24
CA ILE A 43 4.53 -3.97 -2.44
C ILE A 43 5.08 -4.77 -3.62
N TYR A 44 6.23 -5.42 -3.47
CA TYR A 44 6.85 -6.25 -4.50
C TYR A 44 5.90 -7.34 -5.04
N LEU A 45 5.25 -8.09 -4.14
CA LEU A 45 4.33 -9.16 -4.51
C LEU A 45 3.08 -8.64 -5.22
N LEU A 46 2.59 -7.46 -4.85
CA LEU A 46 1.44 -6.80 -5.47
C LEU A 46 1.76 -6.23 -6.86
N THR A 47 2.98 -5.74 -7.08
CA THR A 47 3.35 -5.08 -8.34
C THR A 47 3.85 -6.03 -9.41
N ASN A 48 4.44 -7.18 -9.02
CA ASN A 48 5.04 -8.11 -9.98
C ASN A 48 4.13 -9.26 -10.42
N ASN A 49 2.94 -9.38 -9.85
CA ASN A 49 2.04 -10.48 -10.17
C ASN A 49 1.05 -10.09 -11.27
N LYS A 50 1.19 -10.67 -12.46
CA LYS A 50 0.35 -10.38 -13.65
C LYS A 50 -1.14 -10.54 -13.35
N ASN A 51 -1.52 -11.56 -12.59
CA ASN A 51 -2.92 -11.88 -12.29
C ASN A 51 -3.41 -11.22 -10.99
N GLY A 52 -2.59 -10.36 -10.38
CA GLY A 52 -2.81 -9.86 -9.03
C GLY A 52 -2.62 -10.93 -7.95
N ILE A 53 -2.70 -10.49 -6.69
CA ILE A 53 -2.60 -11.37 -5.52
C ILE A 53 -3.80 -11.12 -4.62
N SER A 54 -4.34 -12.15 -3.97
CA SER A 54 -5.39 -11.96 -2.96
C SER A 54 -4.79 -11.55 -1.60
N ALA A 55 -5.57 -10.85 -0.76
CA ALA A 55 -5.13 -10.53 0.60
C ALA A 55 -4.81 -11.79 1.44
N LEU A 56 -5.51 -12.90 1.18
CA LEU A 56 -5.25 -14.19 1.83
C LEU A 56 -3.91 -14.78 1.39
N GLN A 57 -3.59 -14.71 0.09
CA GLN A 57 -2.30 -15.18 -0.41
C GLN A 57 -1.14 -14.31 0.09
N LEU A 58 -1.35 -12.99 0.15
CA LEU A 58 -0.41 -12.05 0.75
C LEU A 58 -0.14 -12.37 2.23
N GLN A 59 -1.19 -12.71 2.98
CA GLN A 59 -1.07 -13.14 4.38
C GLN A 59 -0.19 -14.38 4.51
N LYS A 60 -0.42 -15.40 3.68
CA LYS A 60 0.33 -16.66 3.68
C LYS A 60 1.80 -16.42 3.34
N GLN A 61 2.09 -15.71 2.24
CA GLN A 61 3.46 -15.46 1.77
C GLN A 61 4.30 -14.63 2.75
N LEU A 62 3.69 -13.69 3.48
CA LEU A 62 4.39 -12.83 4.43
C LEU A 62 4.31 -13.31 5.89
N SER A 63 3.72 -14.49 6.11
CA SER A 63 3.44 -15.07 7.42
C SER A 63 2.86 -14.03 8.38
N ILE A 64 1.79 -13.34 7.95
CA ILE A 64 1.07 -12.35 8.76
C ILE A 64 0.02 -13.09 9.58
N LYS A 65 0.00 -12.89 10.90
CA LYS A 65 -0.92 -13.61 11.79
C LYS A 65 -2.39 -13.28 11.53
N SER A 66 -2.71 -12.00 11.32
CA SER A 66 -4.08 -11.52 11.13
C SER A 66 -4.38 -11.25 9.65
N TYR A 67 -5.48 -11.82 9.16
CA TYR A 67 -6.01 -11.53 7.83
C TYR A 67 -6.33 -10.04 7.67
N GLN A 68 -6.95 -9.41 8.67
CA GLN A 68 -7.32 -7.99 8.66
C GLN A 68 -6.08 -7.09 8.46
N THR A 69 -4.93 -7.50 9.01
CA THR A 69 -3.66 -6.80 8.82
C THR A 69 -3.21 -6.89 7.36
N ALA A 70 -3.23 -8.10 6.76
CA ALA A 70 -2.88 -8.29 5.36
C ALA A 70 -3.86 -7.56 4.43
N TRP A 71 -5.16 -7.60 4.72
CA TRP A 71 -6.21 -6.87 4.00
C TRP A 71 -6.00 -5.36 4.04
N THR A 72 -5.68 -4.80 5.22
CA THR A 72 -5.39 -3.37 5.37
C THR A 72 -4.14 -2.97 4.58
N MET A 73 -3.08 -3.79 4.62
CA MET A 73 -1.87 -3.56 3.82
C MET A 73 -2.20 -3.56 2.33
N PHE A 74 -2.92 -4.58 1.87
CA PHE A 74 -3.36 -4.75 0.49
C PHE A 74 -4.14 -3.53 -0.03
N HIS A 75 -5.15 -3.08 0.72
CA HIS A 75 -5.96 -1.93 0.32
C HIS A 75 -5.21 -0.61 0.34
N LYS A 76 -4.31 -0.39 1.30
CA LYS A 76 -3.47 0.82 1.34
C LYS A 76 -2.55 0.90 0.13
N ILE A 77 -1.94 -0.22 -0.26
CA ILE A 77 -1.06 -0.29 -1.45
C ILE A 77 -1.88 -0.02 -2.71
N ARG A 78 -3.01 -0.71 -2.89
CA ARG A 78 -3.90 -0.51 -4.06
C ARG A 78 -4.43 0.91 -4.15
N SER A 79 -4.85 1.50 -3.04
CA SER A 79 -5.31 2.88 -3.00
C SER A 79 -4.22 3.87 -3.41
N ALA A 80 -2.96 3.62 -3.01
CA ALA A 80 -1.82 4.43 -3.44
C ALA A 80 -1.55 4.29 -4.94
N MET A 81 -1.62 3.07 -5.49
CA MET A 81 -1.50 2.82 -6.93
C MET A 81 -2.60 3.54 -7.72
N ILE A 82 -3.87 3.42 -7.30
CA ILE A 82 -5.00 4.10 -7.93
C ILE A 82 -4.80 5.63 -7.90
N LYS A 83 -4.41 6.17 -6.74
CA LYS A 83 -4.14 7.62 -6.60
C LYS A 83 -3.00 8.09 -7.49
N ARG A 84 -1.96 7.26 -7.68
CA ARG A 84 -0.85 7.55 -8.59
C ARG A 84 -1.31 7.51 -10.05
N ASN A 85 -2.11 6.52 -10.42
CA ASN A 85 -2.62 6.32 -11.78
C ASN A 85 -3.58 7.43 -12.20
N LYS A 86 -4.42 7.92 -11.28
CA LYS A 86 -5.30 9.07 -11.51
C LYS A 86 -4.58 10.36 -11.94
N ARG A 87 -3.26 10.46 -11.74
CA ARG A 87 -2.47 11.66 -12.12
C ARG A 87 -2.16 11.73 -13.61
N TYR A 88 -2.33 10.64 -14.35
CA TYR A 88 -2.01 10.59 -15.77
C TYR A 88 -3.17 9.95 -16.53
N LYS A 89 -3.45 10.47 -17.72
CA LYS A 89 -4.37 9.85 -18.68
C LYS A 89 -3.54 9.20 -19.77
N LEU A 90 -3.93 8.00 -20.17
CA LEU A 90 -3.36 7.38 -21.36
C LEU A 90 -3.80 8.20 -22.58
N SER A 91 -2.89 8.39 -23.54
CA SER A 91 -3.11 9.19 -24.75
C SER A 91 -2.34 8.62 -25.93
N GLY A 92 -2.82 8.84 -27.15
CA GLY A 92 -2.26 8.28 -28.37
C GLY A 92 -2.86 6.91 -28.70
N LEU A 93 -2.11 6.09 -29.42
CA LEU A 93 -2.50 4.72 -29.72
C LEU A 93 -2.31 3.87 -28.46
N ILE A 94 -3.40 3.27 -27.97
CA ILE A 94 -3.42 2.45 -26.75
C ILE A 94 -3.72 1.02 -27.16
N GLU A 95 -2.78 0.13 -26.90
CA GLU A 95 -2.98 -1.32 -27.03
C GLU A 95 -3.41 -1.91 -25.69
N LEU A 96 -4.38 -2.81 -25.73
CA LEU A 96 -4.93 -3.51 -24.57
C LEU A 96 -4.79 -5.01 -24.82
N ASP A 97 -3.92 -5.70 -24.08
CA ASP A 97 -3.64 -7.13 -24.29
C ASP A 97 -4.75 -8.04 -23.77
N GLU A 98 -5.26 -7.80 -22.57
CA GLU A 98 -6.25 -8.66 -21.91
C GLU A 98 -7.45 -7.84 -21.43
N ALA A 99 -8.65 -8.21 -21.88
CA ALA A 99 -9.90 -7.63 -21.43
C ALA A 99 -10.87 -8.73 -21.01
N TYR A 100 -11.31 -8.68 -19.74
CA TYR A 100 -12.33 -9.60 -19.21
C TYR A 100 -13.68 -8.91 -19.14
N PHE A 101 -14.63 -9.36 -19.96
CA PHE A 101 -16.01 -8.89 -19.94
C PHE A 101 -16.87 -9.94 -19.23
N GLY A 102 -17.47 -9.57 -18.11
CA GLY A 102 -18.32 -10.47 -17.33
C GLY A 102 -19.54 -10.96 -18.13
N GLN A 103 -19.98 -12.19 -17.87
CA GLN A 103 -21.20 -12.74 -18.47
C GLN A 103 -22.43 -11.94 -18.04
N LYS A 104 -23.38 -11.71 -18.96
CA LYS A 104 -24.72 -11.18 -18.62
C LYS A 104 -25.31 -12.08 -17.54
N LYS A 105 -25.78 -11.49 -16.44
CA LYS A 105 -26.61 -12.21 -15.47
C LYS A 105 -27.85 -12.71 -16.20
N THR A 106 -27.91 -14.01 -16.47
CA THR A 106 -29.17 -14.69 -16.72
C THR A 106 -29.95 -14.63 -15.41
N VAL A 107 -30.90 -13.71 -15.35
CA VAL A 107 -31.94 -13.73 -14.32
C VAL A 107 -32.67 -15.06 -14.54
N ARG A 108 -32.52 -15.99 -13.60
CA ARG A 108 -33.42 -17.12 -13.41
C ARG A 108 -34.38 -16.77 -12.31
#